data_AF-A0AAP8T2J1-F1
#
_entry.id   AF-A0AAP8T2J1-F1
#
_cell.length_a   1.000
_cell.length_b   1.000
_cell.length_c   1.000
_cell.angle_alpha   90.00
_cell.angle_beta   90.00
_cell.angle_gamma   90.00
#
_symmetry.space_group_name_H-M   'P 1'
#
loop_
_entity.id
_entity.type
_entity.pdbx_description
1 polymer ?
#
loop_
_entity_poly.entity_id
_entity_poly.type
_entity_poly.pdbx_seq_one_letter_code
_entity_poly.pdbx_strand_id
1 'polypeptide(L)'
;FEVTIIERAPSIRPGGYAVDIRGAAISVLERMGILDQVRTLDTKMTGVYFVNDEGQIKGQLSEASLGNQQGMDIEIMREDLCNILYDLTKDKVTY
;
A
#
# COMPACT_ATOMS: atom_id res chain seq x y z
N PHE A 1 -24.82 10.33 -2.98
CA PHE A 1 -25.17 9.15 -3.78
C PHE A 1 -25.57 8.04 -2.82
N GLU A 2 -26.46 7.16 -3.24
CA GLU A 2 -26.73 5.90 -2.54
C GLU A 2 -25.83 4.83 -3.19
N VAL A 3 -24.89 4.27 -2.43
CA VAL A 3 -23.84 3.38 -2.95
C VAL A 3 -24.02 1.98 -2.37
N THR A 4 -23.97 0.98 -3.25
CA THR A 4 -23.90 -0.44 -2.89
C THR A 4 -22.61 -1.04 -3.46
N ILE A 5 -21.85 -1.75 -2.63
CA ILE A 5 -20.63 -2.46 -3.01
C ILE A 5 -20.95 -3.96 -2.98
N ILE A 6 -20.54 -4.72 -4.00
CA ILE A 6 -20.69 -6.18 -4.04
C ILE A 6 -19.30 -6.79 -4.26
N GLU A 7 -18.92 -7.75 -3.42
CA GLU A 7 -17.71 -8.58 -3.60
C GLU A 7 -18.11 -10.04 -3.77
N ARG A 8 -17.42 -10.74 -4.68
CA ARG A 8 -17.67 -12.16 -4.97
C ARG A 8 -17.11 -13.07 -3.87
N ALA A 9 -15.97 -12.73 -3.30
CA ALA A 9 -15.37 -13.47 -2.19
C ALA A 9 -16.21 -13.31 -0.91
N PRO A 10 -16.23 -14.32 -0.03
CA PRO A 10 -17.04 -14.27 1.20
C PRO A 10 -16.51 -13.26 2.23
N SER A 11 -15.31 -12.71 2.04
CA SER A 11 -14.67 -11.73 2.91
C SER A 11 -13.58 -10.97 2.14
N ILE A 12 -13.06 -9.91 2.77
CA ILE A 12 -11.79 -9.30 2.34
C ILE A 12 -10.73 -10.39 2.25
N ARG A 13 -9.97 -10.38 1.14
CA ARG A 13 -8.92 -11.38 0.91
C ARG A 13 -7.69 -11.02 1.73
N PRO A 14 -7.25 -11.90 2.65
CA PRO A 14 -6.07 -11.65 3.44
C PRO A 14 -4.80 -11.77 2.61
N GLY A 15 -3.71 -11.20 3.12
CA GLY A 15 -2.38 -11.18 2.53
C GLY A 15 -2.30 -10.48 1.18
N GLY A 16 -1.31 -10.93 0.40
CA GLY A 16 -0.99 -10.38 -0.92
C GLY A 16 0.40 -9.76 -0.95
N TYR A 17 0.69 -9.09 -2.07
CA TYR A 17 1.93 -8.34 -2.26
C TYR A 17 1.78 -6.91 -1.72
N ALA A 18 2.91 -6.27 -1.47
CA ALA A 18 2.95 -4.85 -1.18
C ALA A 18 2.56 -4.03 -2.42
N VAL A 19 1.89 -2.91 -2.21
CA VAL A 19 1.46 -1.98 -3.26
C VAL A 19 1.99 -0.59 -2.97
N ASP A 20 2.32 0.13 -4.03
CA ASP A 20 2.81 1.51 -3.96
C ASP A 20 1.68 2.53 -4.09
N ILE A 21 1.74 3.56 -3.25
CA ILE A 21 0.95 4.78 -3.39
C ILE A 21 1.92 5.91 -3.72
N ARG A 22 1.78 6.48 -4.92
CA ARG A 22 2.73 7.47 -5.46
C ARG A 22 2.02 8.71 -6.00
N GLY A 23 2.74 9.83 -6.02
CA GLY A 23 2.31 11.07 -6.67
C GLY A 23 0.93 11.54 -6.21
N ALA A 24 0.01 11.78 -7.15
CA ALA A 24 -1.34 12.30 -6.86
C ALA A 24 -2.17 11.43 -5.91
N ALA A 25 -1.87 10.13 -5.81
CA ALA A 25 -2.57 9.23 -4.89
C ALA A 25 -2.30 9.59 -3.42
N ILE A 26 -1.14 10.19 -3.11
CA ILE A 26 -0.84 10.71 -1.75
C ILE A 26 -1.83 11.80 -1.38
N SER A 27 -2.08 12.77 -2.27
CA SER A 27 -3.08 13.83 -2.06
C SER A 27 -4.50 13.29 -1.96
N VAL A 28 -4.82 12.18 -2.65
CA VAL A 28 -6.12 11.52 -2.50
C VAL A 28 -6.29 10.95 -1.10
N LEU A 29 -5.27 10.25 -0.57
CA LEU A 29 -5.32 9.72 0.80
C LEU A 29 -5.43 10.82 1.85
N GLU A 30 -4.75 11.95 1.64
CA GLU A 30 -4.87 13.13 2.50
C GLU A 30 -6.31 13.65 2.52
N ARG A 31 -6.91 13.83 1.33
CA ARG A 31 -8.31 14.28 1.21
C ARG A 31 -9.32 13.27 1.74
N MET A 32 -8.98 11.99 1.73
CA MET A 32 -9.78 10.93 2.36
C MET A 32 -9.61 10.88 3.88
N GLY A 33 -8.62 11.59 4.45
CA GLY A 33 -8.33 11.61 5.89
C GLY A 33 -7.66 10.35 6.42
N ILE A 34 -7.05 9.54 5.55
CA ILE A 34 -6.42 8.25 5.92
C ILE A 34 -4.91 8.22 5.70
N LEU A 35 -4.30 9.31 5.24
CA LEU A 35 -2.87 9.35 4.93
C LEU A 35 -2.00 8.95 6.13
N ASP A 36 -2.27 9.50 7.31
CA ASP A 36 -1.47 9.21 8.51
C ASP A 36 -1.59 7.74 8.91
N GLN A 37 -2.80 7.17 8.85
CA GLN A 37 -3.03 5.75 9.13
C GLN A 37 -2.29 4.85 8.13
N VAL A 38 -2.27 5.21 6.85
CA VAL A 38 -1.55 4.46 5.82
C VAL A 38 -0.03 4.56 6.05
N ARG A 39 0.49 5.73 6.44
CA ARG A 39 1.92 5.92 6.76
C ARG A 39 2.40 5.08 7.94
N THR A 40 1.55 4.76 8.92
CA THR A 40 1.98 3.91 10.04
C THR A 40 2.21 2.46 9.63
N LEU A 41 1.65 2.04 8.50
CA LEU A 41 1.75 0.68 7.94
C LEU A 41 2.71 0.60 6.76
N ASP A 42 3.54 1.63 6.55
CA ASP A 42 4.59 1.61 5.54
C ASP A 42 5.55 0.43 5.79
N THR A 43 5.88 -0.33 4.74
CA THR A 43 6.79 -1.48 4.79
C THR A 43 8.22 -1.08 5.13
N LYS A 44 8.59 0.19 4.92
CA LYS A 44 9.93 0.75 5.11
C LYS A 44 10.99 -0.01 4.31
N MET A 45 10.64 -0.46 3.11
CA MET A 45 11.58 -1.13 2.21
C MET A 45 12.78 -0.22 1.92
N THR A 46 13.99 -0.68 2.22
CA THR A 46 15.22 0.12 2.07
C THR A 46 15.92 -0.02 0.70
N GLY A 47 15.41 -0.89 -0.16
CA GLY A 47 15.95 -1.16 -1.49
C GLY A 47 15.84 -2.62 -1.90
N VAL A 48 16.33 -2.92 -3.10
CA VAL A 48 16.38 -4.27 -3.67
C VAL A 48 17.83 -4.73 -3.77
N TYR A 49 18.12 -5.93 -3.27
CA TYR A 49 19.44 -6.55 -3.33
C TYR A 49 19.38 -7.79 -4.20
N PHE A 50 20.22 -7.84 -5.24
CA PHE A 50 20.38 -9.02 -6.09
C PHE A 50 21.49 -9.88 -5.49
N VAL A 51 21.15 -11.10 -5.08
CA VAL A 51 22.08 -12.06 -4.47
C VAL A 51 22.29 -13.26 -5.39
N ASN A 52 23.49 -13.84 -5.41
CA ASN A 52 23.73 -15.13 -6.06
C ASN A 52 23.35 -16.30 -5.15
N ASP A 53 23.51 -17.52 -5.65
CA ASP A 53 23.29 -18.78 -4.93
C ASP A 53 24.20 -18.97 -3.70
N GLU A 54 25.37 -18.33 -3.68
CA GLU A 54 26.26 -18.26 -2.51
C GLU A 54 25.85 -17.20 -1.48
N GLY A 55 24.75 -16.46 -1.72
CA GLY A 55 24.26 -15.40 -0.82
C GLY A 55 25.04 -14.08 -0.89
N GLN A 56 25.92 -13.91 -1.88
CA GLN A 56 26.68 -12.68 -2.08
C GLN A 56 25.86 -11.66 -2.87
N ILE A 57 25.84 -10.41 -2.42
CA ILE A 57 25.22 -9.29 -3.15
C ILE A 57 26.02 -9.02 -4.43
N LYS A 58 25.36 -9.12 -5.59
CA LYS A 58 25.90 -8.82 -6.93
C LYS A 58 25.39 -7.51 -7.50
N GLY A 59 24.36 -6.92 -6.90
CA GLY A 59 23.83 -5.62 -7.27
C GLY A 59 22.84 -5.10 -6.26
N GLN A 60 22.62 -3.79 -6.25
CA GLN A 60 21.60 -3.16 -5.42
C GLN A 60 20.89 -2.04 -6.18
N LEU A 61 19.62 -1.84 -5.87
CA LEU A 61 18.86 -0.64 -6.22
C LEU A 61 18.42 0.02 -4.91
N SER A 62 18.72 1.31 -4.74
CA SER A 62 18.21 2.08 -3.60
C SER A 62 16.74 2.44 -3.79
N GLU A 63 16.05 2.82 -2.71
CA GLU A 63 14.68 3.37 -2.78
C GLU A 63 14.54 4.47 -3.85
N ALA A 64 15.51 5.40 -3.88
CA ALA A 64 15.53 6.48 -4.86
C ALA A 64 15.62 5.96 -6.30
N SER A 65 16.35 4.86 -6.54
CA SER A 65 16.43 4.22 -7.85
C SER A 65 15.14 3.48 -8.24
N LEU A 66 14.29 3.12 -7.28
CA LEU A 66 12.99 2.45 -7.51
C LEU A 66 11.85 3.44 -7.76
N GLY A 67 12.17 4.74 -7.82
CA GLY A 67 11.22 5.81 -8.08
C GLY A 67 10.56 6.36 -6.83
N ASN A 68 10.97 5.96 -5.62
CA ASN A 68 10.51 6.62 -4.39
C ASN A 68 11.06 8.05 -4.35
N GLN A 69 10.18 9.04 -4.46
CA GLN A 69 10.55 10.44 -4.30
C GLN A 69 10.83 10.76 -2.82
N GLN A 70 12.04 10.48 -2.35
CA GLN A 70 12.55 10.93 -1.03
C GLN A 70 11.56 10.75 0.14
N GLY A 71 10.94 9.57 0.28
CA GLY A 71 10.03 9.27 1.41
C GLY A 71 8.62 9.89 1.28
N MET A 72 8.27 10.35 0.08
CA MET A 72 6.90 10.80 -0.23
C MET A 72 5.99 9.65 -0.65
N ASP A 73 6.55 8.61 -1.27
CA ASP A 73 5.79 7.41 -1.65
C ASP A 73 5.65 6.48 -0.45
N ILE A 74 4.56 5.72 -0.43
CA ILE A 74 4.26 4.75 0.64
C ILE A 74 4.10 3.38 -0.01
N GLU A 75 4.83 2.40 0.51
CA GLU A 75 4.59 1.00 0.19
C GLU A 75 3.84 0.35 1.37
N ILE A 76 2.70 -0.27 1.11
CA ILE A 76 1.83 -0.89 2.13
C ILE A 76 1.37 -2.26 1.67
N MET A 77 1.14 -3.19 2.61
CA MET A 77 0.53 -4.47 2.24
C MET A 77 -0.89 -4.25 1.68
N ARG A 78 -1.22 -4.94 0.59
CA ARG A 78 -2.55 -4.83 -0.04
C ARG A 78 -3.69 -5.06 0.95
N GLU A 79 -3.56 -6.05 1.82
CA GLU A 79 -4.56 -6.35 2.85
C GLU A 79 -4.82 -5.16 3.77
N ASP A 80 -3.76 -4.53 4.28
CA ASP A 80 -3.86 -3.39 5.19
C ASP A 80 -4.60 -2.22 4.53
N LEU A 81 -4.25 -1.91 3.28
CA LEU A 81 -4.95 -0.88 2.52
C LEU A 81 -6.44 -1.23 2.30
N CYS A 82 -6.74 -2.49 1.95
CA CYS A 82 -8.12 -2.94 1.80
C CYS A 82 -8.93 -2.80 3.10
N ASN A 83 -8.34 -3.15 4.24
CA ASN A 83 -8.98 -3.03 5.55
C ASN A 83 -9.23 -1.57 5.92
N ILE A 84 -8.27 -0.66 5.70
CA ILE A 84 -8.44 0.79 5.93
C ILE A 84 -9.62 1.33 5.10
N LEU A 85 -9.68 0.97 3.81
CA LEU A 85 -10.75 1.42 2.92
C LEU A 85 -12.12 0.85 3.30
N TYR A 86 -12.16 -0.41 3.72
CA TYR A 86 -13.38 -1.03 4.22
C TYR A 86 -13.87 -0.34 5.50
N ASP A 87 -12.98 -0.14 6.48
CA ASP A 87 -13.31 0.52 7.74
C ASP A 87 -13.80 1.96 7.53
N LEU A 88 -13.26 2.68 6.54
CA LEU A 88 -13.69 4.03 6.19
C LEU A 88 -15.14 4.11 5.68
N THR A 89 -15.67 2.99 5.15
CA THR A 89 -16.92 2.94 4.37
C THR A 89 -17.99 2.01 4.94
N LYS A 90 -17.66 1.00 5.74
CA LYS A 90 -18.59 -0.04 6.25
C LYS A 90 -19.85 0.50 6.93
N ASP A 91 -19.75 1.66 7.57
CA ASP A 91 -20.88 2.30 8.27
C ASP A 91 -21.62 3.36 7.41
N LYS A 92 -21.24 3.51 6.13
CA LYS A 92 -21.73 4.57 5.22
C LYS A 92 -22.37 4.05 3.94
N VAL A 93 -22.13 2.78 3.58
CA VAL A 93 -22.61 2.17 2.34
C VAL A 93 -23.23 0.81 2.63
N THR A 94 -23.98 0.29 1.65
CA THR A 94 -24.44 -1.11 1.71
C THR A 94 -23.36 -2.01 1.11
N TYR A 95 -23.03 -3.08 1.81
CA TYR A 95 -22.17 -4.17 1.36
C TYR A 95 -22.99 -5.43 1.11
#